data_AF-W9AZ28-F1
#
_entry.id   AF-W9AZ28-F1
#
_cell.length_a   1.000
_cell.length_b   1.000
_cell.length_c   1.000
_cell.angle_alpha   90.00
_cell.angle_beta   90.00
_cell.angle_gamma   90.00
#
_symmetry.space_group_name_H-M   'P 1'
#
loop_
_entity.id
_entity.type
_entity.pdbx_description
1 polymer ?
#
loop_
_entity_poly.entity_id
_entity_poly.type
_entity_poly.pdbx_seq_one_letter_code
_entity_poly.pdbx_strand_id
1 'polypeptide(L)' 'MSAHCRECADGLAHCHGTVILHIGQRAECTDDCGAPEVEHTYTIDCVAIGCGCARDQPIGSGTLSSGSLSA' A
#
# COMPACT_ATOMS: atom_id res chain seq x y z
N MET A 1 21.42 20.94 3.02
CA MET A 1 20.64 19.72 3.29
C MET A 1 21.63 18.59 3.57
N SER A 2 21.63 18.00 4.76
CA SER A 2 22.43 16.81 5.04
C SER A 2 21.90 15.63 4.23
N ALA A 3 22.78 14.91 3.53
CA ALA A 3 22.44 13.71 2.76
C ALA A 3 22.14 12.47 3.64
N HIS A 4 22.05 12.66 4.96
CA HIS A 4 21.89 11.60 5.94
C HIS A 4 20.50 11.71 6.59
N CYS A 5 19.74 10.62 6.55
CA CYS A 5 18.48 10.48 7.26
C CYS A 5 18.75 10.53 8.78
N ARG A 6 17.90 11.27 9.52
CA ARG A 6 18.02 11.39 10.98
C ARG A 6 17.69 10.09 11.70
N GLU A 7 16.67 9.36 11.25
CA GLU A 7 16.32 8.06 11.84
C GLU A 7 17.44 7.03 11.68
N CYS A 8 18.17 7.05 10.55
CA CYS A 8 19.38 6.23 10.38
C CYS A 8 20.48 6.62 11.38
N ALA A 9 20.68 7.92 11.62
CA ALA A 9 21.70 8.41 12.53
C ALA A 9 21.40 8.04 14.00
N ASP A 10 20.12 8.02 14.37
CA ASP A 10 19.64 7.65 15.70
C ASP A 10 19.46 6.12 15.87
N GLY A 11 19.72 5.33 14.83
CA GLY A 11 19.60 3.87 14.87
C GLY A 11 18.17 3.37 15.03
N LEU A 12 17.17 4.17 14.64
CA LEU A 12 15.76 3.79 14.71
C LEU A 12 15.44 2.78 13.61
N ALA A 13 14.55 1.84 13.91
CA ALA A 13 14.06 0.89 12.92
C ALA A 13 13.08 1.61 11.97
N HIS A 14 13.45 1.68 10.69
CA HIS A 14 12.66 2.28 9.62
C HIS A 14 13.13 1.78 8.25
N CYS A 15 12.28 1.91 7.24
CA CYS A 15 12.61 1.64 5.85
C CYS A 15 12.39 2.90 4.98
N HIS A 16 13.22 3.06 3.94
CA HIS A 16 13.12 4.19 2.99
C HIS A 16 12.33 3.82 1.74
N GLY A 17 12.03 2.54 1.56
CA GLY A 17 11.20 2.05 0.47
C GLY A 17 9.74 2.48 0.65
N THR A 18 9.00 2.40 -0.45
CA THR A 18 7.55 2.59 -0.44
C THR A 18 6.88 1.23 -0.39
N VAL A 19 5.94 1.06 0.53
CA VAL A 19 5.10 -0.14 0.58
C VAL A 19 3.98 -0.01 -0.44
N ILE A 20 3.90 -0.98 -1.34
CA ILE A 20 2.83 -1.15 -2.30
C ILE A 20 1.78 -2.07 -1.68
N LEU A 21 0.59 -1.52 -1.46
CA LEU A 21 -0.56 -2.27 -0.93
C LEU A 21 -1.29 -2.94 -2.09
N HIS A 22 -1.11 -4.24 -2.22
CA HIS A 22 -1.75 -5.03 -3.26
C HIS A 22 -3.16 -5.46 -2.89
N ILE A 23 -4.02 -5.64 -3.90
CA ILE A 23 -5.33 -6.24 -3.70
C ILE A 23 -5.20 -7.77 -3.68
N GLY A 24 -5.55 -8.39 -2.53
CA GLY A 24 -5.58 -9.84 -2.36
C GLY A 24 -4.21 -10.52 -2.33
N GLN A 25 -3.13 -9.75 -2.23
CA GLN A 25 -1.74 -10.25 -2.13
C GLN A 25 -1.07 -9.62 -0.92
N ARG A 26 0.09 -10.16 -0.53
CA ARG A 26 0.93 -9.52 0.50
C ARG A 26 1.35 -8.13 0.04
N ALA A 27 1.49 -7.20 0.97
CA ALA A 27 2.14 -5.94 0.71
C ALA A 27 3.62 -6.15 0.34
N GLU A 28 4.14 -5.29 -0.51
CA GLU A 28 5.51 -5.37 -1.04
C GLU A 28 6.23 -4.05 -0.84
N CYS A 29 7.43 -4.07 -0.27
CA CYS A 29 8.30 -2.90 -0.20
C CYS A 29 9.20 -2.84 -1.44
N THR A 30 9.35 -1.66 -2.05
CA THR A 30 10.21 -1.48 -3.23
C THR A 30 11.69 -1.82 -2.98
N ASP A 31 12.13 -1.79 -1.72
CA ASP A 31 13.50 -2.16 -1.32
C ASP A 31 13.62 -3.61 -0.80
N ASP A 32 12.56 -4.42 -0.92
CA ASP A 32 12.49 -5.83 -0.48
C ASP A 32 12.97 -6.04 0.97
N CYS A 33 12.58 -5.12 1.87
CA CYS A 33 12.97 -5.21 3.27
C CYS A 33 12.06 -6.18 4.06
N GLY A 34 12.61 -6.78 5.12
CA GLY A 34 11.86 -7.66 6.03
C GLY A 34 11.16 -6.94 7.19
N ALA A 35 11.13 -5.61 7.18
CA ALA A 35 10.51 -4.82 8.24
C ALA A 35 8.97 -4.85 8.15
N PRO A 36 8.23 -4.74 9.26
CA PRO A 36 6.77 -4.67 9.22
C PRO A 36 6.31 -3.35 8.57
N GLU A 37 5.09 -3.31 8.03
CA GLU A 37 4.54 -2.11 7.36
C GLU A 37 4.56 -0.86 8.24
N VAL A 38 4.40 -1.01 9.55
CA VAL A 38 4.42 0.11 10.52
C VAL A 38 5.77 0.84 10.58
N GLU A 39 6.86 0.22 10.12
CA GLU A 39 8.19 0.83 10.04
C GLU A 39 8.46 1.55 8.72
N HIS A 40 7.47 1.55 7.82
CA HIS A 40 7.53 2.30 6.58
C HIS A 40 6.80 3.63 6.75
N THR A 41 7.46 4.72 6.36
CA THR A 41 6.83 6.04 6.34
C THR A 41 5.88 6.20 5.14
N TYR A 42 6.14 5.47 4.06
CA TYR A 42 5.44 5.64 2.79
C TYR A 42 4.71 4.37 2.37
N THR A 43 3.42 4.53 2.10
CA THR A 43 2.56 3.50 1.52
C THR A 43 1.89 4.06 0.26
N ILE A 44 1.61 3.19 -0.70
CA ILE A 44 0.87 3.51 -1.92
C ILE A 44 -0.03 2.34 -2.31
N ASP A 45 -1.28 2.62 -2.66
CA ASP A 45 -2.18 1.60 -3.19
C ASP A 45 -1.74 1.15 -4.59
N CYS A 46 -1.74 -0.16 -4.84
CA CYS A 46 -1.31 -0.72 -6.12
C CYS A 46 -2.17 -0.25 -7.31
N VAL A 47 -3.38 0.28 -7.05
CA VAL A 47 -4.25 0.89 -8.04
C VAL A 47 -3.64 2.17 -8.63
N ALA A 48 -2.96 2.97 -7.80
CA ALA A 48 -2.39 4.25 -8.22
C ALA A 48 -1.24 4.08 -9.24
N ILE A 49 -0.53 2.94 -9.16
CA ILE A 49 0.55 2.57 -10.08
C ILE A 49 0.09 1.64 -11.22
N GLY A 50 -1.20 1.30 -11.27
CA GLY A 50 -1.75 0.43 -12.31
C GLY A 50 -1.24 -1.01 -12.24
N CYS A 51 -1.07 -1.58 -11.05
CA CYS A 51 -0.62 -2.96 -10.88
C CYS A 51 -1.61 -3.96 -11.51
N GLY A 52 -1.11 -5.09 -12.00
CA GLY A 52 -1.95 -6.15 -12.62
C GLY A 52 -3.05 -6.63 -11.68
N CYS A 53 -2.75 -6.84 -10.40
CA CYS A 53 -3.75 -7.27 -9.41
C CYS A 53 -4.91 -6.28 -9.22
N ALA A 54 -4.72 -4.99 -9.52
CA ALA A 54 -5.80 -4.00 -9.52
C ALA A 54 -6.64 -4.03 -10.81
N ARG A 55 -6.03 -4.39 -11.95
CA ARG A 55 -6.72 -4.53 -13.24
C ARG A 55 -7.59 -5.78 -13.29
N ASP A 56 -7.15 -6.83 -12.62
CA ASP A 56 -7.85 -8.13 -12.56
C ASP A 56 -9.01 -8.13 -11.55
N GLN A 57 -9.21 -7.04 -10.81
CA GLN A 57 -10.39 -6.93 -9.96
C GLN A 57 -11.64 -6.87 -10.84
N PRO A 58 -12.68 -7.68 -10.55
CA PRO A 58 -13.94 -7.52 -11.23
C PRO A 58 -14.38 -6.07 -11.04
N ILE A 59 -14.70 -5.39 -12.14
CA ILE A 59 -15.30 -4.06 -12.15
C ILE A 59 -16.68 -4.15 -11.48
N GLY A 60 -16.68 -4.21 -10.15
CA GLY A 60 -17.86 -4.15 -9.33
C GLY A 60 -18.33 -2.71 -9.33
N SER A 61 -19.33 -2.44 -10.17
CA SER A 61 -20.12 -1.21 -10.14
C SER A 61 -20.39 -0.77 -8.70
N GLY A 62 -19.75 0.32 -8.28
CA GLY A 62 -20.09 0.99 -7.04
C GLY A 62 -21.47 1.62 -7.15
N THR A 63 -22.53 0.83 -6.94
CA THR A 63 -23.85 1.18 -6.37
C THR A 63 -24.73 -0.06 -6.43
N LEU A 64 -24.68 -0.91 -5.41
CA LEU A 64 -25.86 -1.67 -5.00
C LEU A 64 -26.15 -1.26 -3.56
N SER A 65 -26.72 -0.05 -3.41
CA SER A 65 -27.55 0.23 -2.25
C SER A 65 -28.68 -0.78 -2.28
N SER A 66 -28.60 -1.80 -1.42
CA SER A 66 -29.69 -2.72 -1.16
C SER A 66 -30.85 -1.93 -0.55
N GLY A 67 -31.73 -1.44 -1.42
CA GLY A 67 -32.98 -0.76 -1.08
C GLY A 67 -34.12 -1.33 -1.91
N SER A 68 -34.39 -2.63 -1.77
CA SER A 68 -35.61 -3.23 -2.30
C SER A 68 -36.70 -3.15 -1.24
N LEU A 69 -37.53 -2.12 -1.34
CA LEU A 69 -38.83 -2.01 -0.68
C LEU A 69 -39.75 -3.09 -1.28
N SER A 70 -40.16 -4.06 -0.47
CA SER A 70 -41.23 -4.99 -0.83
C SER A 70 -42.57 -4.26 -0.67
N ALA A 71 -43.31 -4.14 -1.78
CA ALA A 71 -44.73 -3.84 -1.81
C ALA A 71 -45.53 -5.15 -1.90
#